data_AF-A0A4W5L8P8-F1
#
_entry.id   AF-A0A4W5L8P8-F1
#
_cell.length_a   1.000
_cell.length_b   1.000
_cell.length_c   1.000
_cell.angle_alpha   90.00
_cell.angle_beta   90.00
_cell.angle_gamma   90.00
#
_symmetry.space_group_name_H-M   'P 1'
#
loop_
_entity.id
_entity.type
_entity.pdbx_description
1 polymer ?
#
loop_
_entity_poly.entity_id
_entity_poly.type
_entity_poly.pdbx_seq_one_letter_code
_entity_poly.pdbx_strand_id
1 'polypeptide(L)'
;CGGILSASSGNISSPNYPGLYPYNIECVWLIVVAEGSSVLLTFHDFELEYHAACSYDHIKIYNGVSDDEGNLLGTFCGVMSPPQFTSSWNVMSIIFHSDRHVTHRGFSVSYRKGELSLSLTG
;
A
#
# COMPACT_ATOMS: atom_id res chain seq x y z
N CYS A 1 -10.64 9.23 2.26
CA CYS A 1 -9.32 8.94 2.88
C CYS A 1 -8.28 8.93 1.77
N GLY A 2 -6.98 8.93 2.10
CA GLY A 2 -5.93 9.02 1.08
C GLY A 2 -5.25 10.38 1.01
N GLY A 3 -4.54 10.63 -0.09
CA GLY A 3 -3.87 11.89 -0.40
C GLY A 3 -2.48 11.72 -1.02
N ILE A 4 -1.87 12.83 -1.39
CA ILE A 4 -0.47 12.87 -1.85
C ILE A 4 0.44 13.05 -0.65
N LEU A 5 1.45 12.19 -0.53
CA LEU A 5 2.42 12.18 0.56
C LEU A 5 3.80 12.48 0.00
N SER A 6 4.36 13.65 0.35
CA SER A 6 5.62 14.16 -0.21
C SER A 6 6.79 14.18 0.77
N ALA A 7 6.57 13.80 2.03
CA ALA A 7 7.64 13.69 3.01
C ALA A 7 8.58 12.51 2.69
N SER A 8 9.83 12.58 3.13
CA SER A 8 10.81 11.51 2.94
C SER A 8 10.49 10.24 3.72
N SER A 9 9.59 10.29 4.69
CA SER A 9 9.00 9.14 5.36
C SER A 9 7.64 9.51 5.92
N GLY A 10 6.85 8.50 6.25
CA GLY A 10 5.56 8.69 6.87
C GLY A 10 4.89 7.36 7.21
N ASN A 11 3.72 7.47 7.84
CA ASN A 11 2.89 6.33 8.19
C ASN A 11 1.53 6.47 7.51
N ILE A 12 0.97 5.34 7.10
CA ILE A 12 -0.36 5.22 6.53
C ILE A 12 -1.08 4.11 7.30
N SER A 13 -2.32 4.35 7.67
CA SER A 13 -3.17 3.33 8.27
C SER A 13 -4.54 3.34 7.62
N SER A 14 -5.24 2.22 7.70
CA SER A 14 -6.67 2.20 7.38
C SER A 14 -7.42 3.21 8.27
N PRO A 15 -8.54 3.78 7.80
CA PRO A 15 -9.35 4.66 8.63
C PRO A 15 -9.78 3.95 9.93
N ASN A 16 -9.83 4.71 11.03
CA ASN A 16 -10.14 4.25 12.40
C ASN A 16 -9.13 3.31 13.06
N TYR A 17 -8.04 2.90 12.39
CA TYR A 17 -7.03 2.02 12.98
C TYR A 17 -6.56 2.53 14.37
N PRO A 18 -6.45 1.67 15.41
CA PRO A 18 -6.60 0.21 15.39
C PRO A 18 -8.03 -0.31 15.61
N GLY A 19 -9.04 0.55 15.47
CA GLY A 19 -10.44 0.14 15.38
C GLY A 19 -10.79 -0.38 13.98
N LEU A 20 -12.05 -0.82 13.81
CA LEU A 20 -12.51 -1.38 12.54
C LEU A 20 -12.56 -0.32 11.43
N TYR A 21 -12.04 -0.64 10.25
CA TYR A 21 -12.21 0.24 9.10
C TYR A 21 -13.68 0.31 8.67
N PRO A 22 -14.13 1.42 8.05
CA PRO A 22 -15.47 1.49 7.46
C PRO A 22 -15.63 0.52 6.28
N TYR A 23 -16.85 0.05 6.04
CA TYR A 23 -17.24 -0.63 4.80
C TYR A 23 -17.47 0.40 3.67
N ASN A 24 -17.44 -0.03 2.41
CA ASN A 24 -17.64 0.77 1.19
C ASN A 24 -16.72 1.98 1.08
N ILE A 25 -15.43 1.81 1.33
CA ILE A 25 -14.46 2.88 1.14
C ILE A 25 -13.41 2.51 0.11
N GLU A 26 -12.92 3.55 -0.56
CA GLU A 26 -11.73 3.50 -1.37
C GLU A 26 -10.80 4.61 -0.88
N CYS A 27 -9.62 4.23 -0.42
CA CYS A 27 -8.55 5.15 -0.03
C CYS A 27 -7.41 5.03 -1.02
N VAL A 28 -6.96 6.17 -1.56
CA VAL A 28 -5.84 6.21 -2.51
C VAL A 28 -4.73 7.09 -1.96
N TRP A 29 -3.55 6.52 -1.79
CA TRP A 29 -2.34 7.26 -1.40
C TRP A 29 -1.33 7.25 -2.54
N LEU A 30 -0.85 8.44 -2.91
CA LEU A 30 0.25 8.62 -3.85
C LEU A 30 1.47 9.11 -3.07
N ILE A 31 2.47 8.25 -2.91
CA ILE A 31 3.72 8.59 -2.24
C ILE A 31 4.69 9.11 -3.29
N VAL A 32 5.20 10.32 -3.11
CA VAL A 32 6.18 10.97 -3.99
C VAL A 32 7.37 11.41 -3.15
N VAL A 33 8.47 10.68 -3.21
CA VAL A 33 9.73 11.09 -2.57
C VAL A 33 10.62 11.86 -3.56
N ALA A 34 11.77 12.34 -3.09
CA ALA A 34 12.72 13.06 -3.93
C ALA A 34 13.12 12.27 -5.19
N GLU A 35 13.28 12.96 -6.31
CA GLU A 35 13.77 12.38 -7.56
C GLU A 35 15.11 11.66 -7.36
N GLY A 36 15.36 10.63 -8.17
CA GLY A 36 16.56 9.79 -8.04
C GLY A 36 16.57 8.86 -6.82
N SER A 37 15.42 8.68 -6.15
CA SER A 37 15.25 7.79 -4.99
C SER A 37 14.20 6.71 -5.26
N SER A 38 14.04 5.77 -4.32
CA SER A 38 12.94 4.78 -4.29
C SER A 38 12.02 5.01 -3.08
N VAL A 39 10.84 4.39 -3.10
CA VAL A 39 9.94 4.29 -1.94
C VAL A 39 10.05 2.88 -1.37
N LEU A 40 10.43 2.77 -0.10
CA LEU A 40 10.39 1.54 0.67
C LEU A 40 9.12 1.52 1.52
N LEU A 41 8.27 0.51 1.36
CA LEU A 41 7.03 0.31 2.10
C LEU A 41 7.13 -0.93 2.99
N THR A 42 6.84 -0.76 4.28
CA THR A 42 6.89 -1.82 5.30
C THR A 42 5.55 -1.93 6.01
N PHE A 43 5.02 -3.16 6.07
CA PHE A 43 3.82 -3.49 6.84
C PHE A 43 4.19 -3.82 8.29
N HIS A 44 3.49 -3.18 9.23
CA HIS A 44 3.64 -3.42 10.67
C HIS A 44 2.48 -4.23 11.25
N ASP A 45 1.30 -4.09 10.63
CA ASP A 45 0.08 -4.77 11.02
C ASP A 45 -0.85 -4.91 9.82
N PHE A 46 -1.57 -6.03 9.74
CA PHE A 46 -2.42 -6.34 8.59
C PHE A 46 -3.51 -7.36 8.93
N GLU A 47 -4.75 -6.95 8.77
CA GLU A 47 -5.93 -7.77 8.97
C GLU A 47 -7.10 -7.21 8.13
N LEU A 48 -7.37 -7.83 6.99
CA LEU A 48 -8.50 -7.53 6.11
C LEU A 48 -9.43 -8.75 5.96
N GLU A 49 -10.64 -8.57 5.45
CA GLU A 49 -11.50 -9.70 5.10
C GLU A 49 -10.78 -10.60 4.08
N TYR A 50 -10.82 -11.91 4.30
CA TYR A 50 -10.17 -12.87 3.41
C TYR A 50 -11.09 -13.30 2.27
N HIS A 51 -10.52 -13.32 1.06
CA HIS A 51 -11.08 -14.06 -0.07
C HIS A 51 -9.94 -14.71 -0.86
N ALA A 52 -10.18 -15.87 -1.48
CA ALA A 52 -9.15 -16.60 -2.23
C ALA A 52 -8.49 -15.77 -3.36
N ALA A 53 -9.26 -14.83 -3.93
CA ALA A 53 -8.79 -13.89 -4.95
C ALA A 53 -8.74 -12.42 -4.46
N CYS A 54 -8.88 -12.19 -3.15
CA CYS A 54 -8.95 -10.84 -2.56
C CYS A 54 -9.97 -9.91 -3.24
N SER A 55 -11.17 -10.43 -3.55
CA SER A 55 -12.21 -9.70 -4.27
C SER A 55 -13.21 -8.97 -3.36
N TYR A 56 -13.12 -9.18 -2.05
CA TYR A 56 -13.85 -8.38 -1.07
C TYR A 56 -12.94 -7.19 -0.70
N ASP A 57 -12.37 -7.21 0.50
CA ASP A 57 -11.44 -6.18 0.95
C ASP A 57 -10.01 -6.47 0.47
N HIS A 58 -9.30 -5.43 0.04
CA HIS A 58 -7.93 -5.59 -0.41
C HIS A 58 -7.11 -4.31 -0.36
N ILE A 59 -5.80 -4.48 -0.25
CA ILE A 59 -4.81 -3.44 -0.56
C ILE A 59 -4.08 -3.81 -1.86
N LYS A 60 -4.03 -2.89 -2.80
CA LYS A 60 -3.21 -2.96 -4.01
C LYS A 60 -2.05 -1.99 -3.90
N ILE A 61 -0.87 -2.43 -4.34
CA ILE A 61 0.36 -1.66 -4.29
C ILE A 61 0.91 -1.58 -5.71
N TYR A 62 1.22 -0.37 -6.17
CA TYR A 62 1.66 -0.11 -7.54
C TYR A 62 3.01 0.57 -7.60
N ASN A 63 3.81 0.19 -8.60
CA ASN A 63 5.14 0.68 -8.89
C ASN A 63 5.13 1.98 -9.71
N GLY A 64 4.47 3.03 -9.20
CA GLY A 64 4.38 4.32 -9.87
C GLY A 64 3.02 4.99 -9.68
N VAL A 65 2.65 5.88 -10.61
CA VAL A 65 1.41 6.67 -10.56
C VAL A 65 0.20 5.89 -11.09
N SER A 66 0.41 5.04 -12.10
CA SER A 66 -0.67 4.32 -12.78
C SER A 66 -1.14 3.11 -11.96
N ASP A 67 -2.45 2.89 -11.91
CA ASP A 67 -3.12 1.72 -11.34
C ASP A 67 -3.29 0.56 -12.33
N ASP A 68 -2.57 0.62 -13.46
CA ASP A 68 -2.52 -0.41 -14.49
C ASP A 68 -1.88 -1.72 -13.98
N GLU A 69 -2.37 -2.87 -14.48
CA GLU A 69 -1.86 -4.21 -14.13
C GLU A 69 -0.35 -4.38 -14.39
N GLY A 70 0.22 -3.68 -15.38
CA GLY A 70 1.66 -3.72 -15.67
C GLY A 70 2.54 -3.16 -14.55
N ASN A 71 1.97 -2.38 -13.63
CA ASN A 71 2.68 -1.77 -12.50
C ASN A 71 2.25 -2.35 -11.14
N LEU A 72 1.34 -3.33 -11.11
CA LEU A 72 0.87 -3.94 -9.87
C LEU A 72 1.98 -4.79 -9.22
N LEU A 73 2.40 -4.39 -8.02
CA LEU A 73 3.35 -5.15 -7.19
C LEU A 73 2.66 -6.29 -6.43
N GLY A 74 1.37 -6.12 -6.12
CA GLY A 74 0.54 -7.18 -5.55
C GLY A 74 -0.80 -6.70 -5.00
N THR A 75 -1.70 -7.66 -4.80
CA THR A 75 -3.01 -7.50 -4.13
C THR A 75 -3.02 -8.37 -2.89
N PHE A 76 -3.38 -7.81 -1.74
CA PHE A 76 -3.32 -8.52 -0.45
C PHE A 76 -4.62 -8.36 0.35
N CYS A 77 -4.99 -9.42 1.06
CA CYS A 77 -6.14 -9.50 1.95
C CYS A 77 -5.93 -10.61 3.00
N GLY A 78 -6.87 -10.76 3.95
CA GLY A 78 -6.75 -11.71 5.05
C GLY A 78 -5.80 -11.25 6.15
N VAL A 79 -5.18 -12.22 6.84
CA VAL A 79 -4.38 -11.97 8.05
C VAL A 79 -2.87 -12.19 7.87
N MET A 80 -2.46 -12.62 6.68
CA MET A 80 -1.03 -12.78 6.39
C MET A 80 -0.44 -11.43 6.03
N SER A 81 0.54 -10.98 6.81
CA SER A 81 1.22 -9.72 6.55
C SER A 81 1.88 -9.74 5.16
N PRO A 82 1.64 -8.73 4.30
CA PRO A 82 2.34 -8.59 3.04
C PRO A 82 3.85 -8.43 3.24
N PRO A 83 4.67 -8.79 2.24
CA PRO A 83 6.10 -8.54 2.30
C PRO A 83 6.41 -7.04 2.22
N GLN A 84 7.69 -6.69 2.38
CA GLN A 84 8.16 -5.34 2.11
C GLN A 84 8.21 -5.09 0.59
N PHE A 85 7.88 -3.86 0.17
CA PHE A 85 7.97 -3.43 -1.23
C PHE A 85 8.95 -2.28 -1.41
N THR A 86 9.62 -2.27 -2.55
CA THR A 86 10.46 -1.16 -3.00
C THR A 86 10.01 -0.77 -4.39
N SER A 87 9.69 0.51 -4.62
CA SER A 87 9.41 1.01 -5.97
C SER A 87 10.69 1.15 -6.79
N SER A 88 10.58 1.06 -8.11
CA SER A 88 11.68 1.29 -9.05
C SER A 88 12.10 2.75 -9.15
N TRP A 89 11.19 3.67 -8.81
CA TRP A 89 11.39 5.11 -8.90
C TRP A 89 10.88 5.82 -7.64
N ASN A 90 10.84 7.15 -7.65
CA ASN A 90 10.48 7.97 -6.51
C ASN A 90 8.97 8.02 -6.22
N VAL A 91 8.16 7.16 -6.87
CA VAL A 91 6.70 7.15 -6.75
C VAL A 91 6.18 5.75 -6.48
N MET A 92 5.22 5.63 -5.55
CA MET A 92 4.47 4.42 -5.25
C MET A 92 3.01 4.79 -4.97
N SER A 93 2.07 4.02 -5.50
CA SER A 93 0.64 4.20 -5.23
C SER A 93 0.09 3.04 -4.42
N ILE A 94 -0.82 3.33 -3.48
CA ILE A 94 -1.49 2.37 -2.63
C ILE A 94 -2.99 2.62 -2.71
N ILE A 95 -3.74 1.56 -3.01
CA ILE A 95 -5.21 1.60 -3.03
C ILE A 95 -5.72 0.61 -2.00
N PHE A 96 -6.51 1.08 -1.05
CA PHE A 96 -7.28 0.23 -0.15
C PHE A 96 -8.76 0.30 -0.51
N HIS A 97 -9.38 -0.86 -0.68
CA HIS A 97 -10.79 -1.03 -0.95
C HIS A 97 -11.45 -1.87 0.16
N SER A 98 -12.64 -1.46 0.58
CA SER A 98 -13.54 -2.32 1.37
C SER A 98 -14.94 -2.44 0.76
N ASP A 99 -15.52 -3.62 0.86
CA ASP A 99 -16.82 -3.98 0.28
C ASP A 99 -18.00 -3.56 1.19
N ARG A 100 -19.22 -4.08 0.97
CA ARG A 100 -20.43 -3.70 1.73
C ARG A 100 -20.55 -4.35 3.11
N HIS A 101 -19.74 -5.34 3.43
CA HIS A 101 -19.87 -6.17 4.63
C HIS A 101 -18.53 -6.27 5.37
N VAL A 102 -18.51 -7.09 6.42
CA VAL A 102 -17.33 -7.57 7.19
C VAL A 102 -16.12 -6.63 7.21
N THR A 103 -15.90 -5.97 8.33
CA THR A 103 -14.73 -5.11 8.53
C THR A 103 -13.84 -5.64 9.64
N HIS A 104 -12.54 -5.46 9.48
CA HIS A 104 -11.50 -5.85 10.43
C HIS A 104 -10.72 -4.64 10.93
N ARG A 105 -9.70 -4.91 11.76
CA ARG A 105 -8.79 -3.90 12.33
C ARG A 105 -8.01 -3.12 11.27
N GLY A 106 -7.78 -3.70 10.09
CA GLY A 106 -7.14 -3.03 8.97
C GLY A 106 -5.63 -3.16 8.99
N PHE A 107 -4.94 -2.08 8.63
CA PHE A 107 -3.49 -2.12 8.44
C PHE A 107 -2.79 -0.87 8.97
N SER A 108 -1.50 -1.05 9.26
CA SER A 108 -0.56 0.04 9.51
C SER A 108 0.72 -0.22 8.73
N VAL A 109 1.10 0.75 7.91
CA VAL A 109 2.31 0.71 7.07
C VAL A 109 3.13 1.98 7.29
N SER A 110 4.44 1.85 7.19
CA SER A 110 5.33 3.00 7.06
C SER A 110 6.00 3.00 5.70
N TYR A 111 6.25 4.18 5.18
CA TYR A 111 7.10 4.35 4.02
C TYR A 111 8.33 5.21 4.35
N ARG A 112 9.41 5.00 3.61
CA ARG A 112 10.57 5.89 3.63
C ARG A 112 11.24 5.96 2.27
N LYS A 113 11.95 7.05 2.03
CA LYS A 113 12.88 7.22 0.93
C LYS A 113 13.98 6.17 1.04
N GLY A 114 14.14 5.38 0.00
CA GLY A 114 15.24 4.45 -0.21
C GLY A 114 16.19 4.94 -1.29
N GLU A 115 17.30 4.22 -1.44
CA GLU A 115 18.19 4.39 -2.57
C GLU A 115 17.64 3.62 -3.78
N LEU A 116 17.96 4.05 -4.99
CA LEU A 116 17.66 3.24 -6.18
C LEU A 116 18.48 1.95 -6.11
N SER A 117 17.80 0.80 -6.16
CA SER A 117 18.49 -0.46 -6.39
C SER A 117 18.94 -0.50 -7.85
N LEU A 118 20.18 -0.08 -8.11
CA LEU A 118 20.83 -0.38 -9.36
C LEU A 118 21.03 -1.90 -9.40
N SER A 119 20.16 -2.61 -10.11
CA SER A 119 20.49 -3.96 -10.55
C SER A 119 21.69 -3.82 -11.49
N LEU A 120 22.90 -3.99 -10.95
CA LEU A 120 24.08 -4.28 -11.75
C LEU A 120 23.85 -5.66 -12.35
N THR A 121 23.20 -5.70 -13.51
CA THR A 121 23.25 -6.89 -14.37
C THR A 121 24.68 -6.99 -14.86
N GLY A 122 25.45 -7.89 -14.23
CA GLY A 122 26.68 -8.44 -14.80
C GLY A 122 26.38 -9.45 -15.88
#